data_AF-A0A4V1SEF8-F1
#
_entry.id   AF-A0A4V1SEF8-F1
#
_cell.length_a   1.000
_cell.length_b   1.000
_cell.length_c   1.000
_cell.angle_alpha   90.00
_cell.angle_beta   90.00
_cell.angle_gamma   90.00
#
_symmetry.space_group_name_H-M   'P 1'
#
loop_
_entity.id
_entity.type
_entity.pdbx_description
1 polymer ?
#
loop_
_entity_poly.entity_id
_entity_poly.type
_entity_poly.pdbx_seq_one_letter_code
_entity_poly.pdbx_strand_id
1 'polypeptide(L)'
;MPLDEVAQRRVREEAVDLVRAARASARRQGIVEGFLQEFSLGTREGLALMCLAEALLRTPDPETRDRLISEKIGSADWAAHLGQSDSLFVNASTWGLMLTGKLVDVEDEAKRDFGGWLKRLTMRVGEPVIRGAVGAAVRMMGDQFVLGRSIREALARARKEDYLCSFDMLGEGARTAADAERYEGIYADAIDTVGRARPEGQTPEAGHGVSVKLSALSPRYEAVQEARVWEDLYPRVKRLALIAKGHNLNFAIDAEEADRLVLSLKLIERLAHEPELGSWSGLGVVVQAYQKRALAVIEGLASLAKAANRRIMVRLVKGAYWDTEIKRAQIAGHPGYPVFTTKASTDLSYL
;
A
#
# COMPACT_ATOMS: atom_id res chain seq x y z
N MET A 1 17.78 21.53 11.49
CA MET A 1 18.65 22.66 11.08
C MET A 1 18.71 22.67 9.56
N PRO A 2 18.71 23.84 8.91
CA PRO A 2 18.94 23.90 7.46
C PRO A 2 20.32 23.29 7.14
N LEU A 3 20.38 22.49 6.08
CA LEU A 3 21.63 21.90 5.59
C LEU A 3 22.56 22.99 5.04
N ASP A 4 23.87 22.83 5.24
CA ASP A 4 24.86 23.68 4.58
C ASP A 4 24.89 23.45 3.05
N GLU A 5 25.53 24.35 2.30
CA GLU A 5 25.56 24.26 0.84
C GLU A 5 26.23 22.99 0.31
N VAL A 6 27.22 22.46 1.02
CA VAL A 6 27.95 21.26 0.61
C VAL A 6 27.02 20.04 0.73
N ALA A 7 26.32 19.91 1.86
CA ALA A 7 25.33 18.88 2.10
C ALA A 7 24.16 19.01 1.11
N GLN A 8 23.69 20.22 0.82
CA GLN A 8 22.64 20.45 -0.18
C GLN A 8 23.06 19.99 -1.58
N ARG A 9 24.30 20.27 -2.00
CA ARG A 9 24.83 19.79 -3.29
C ARG A 9 24.89 18.27 -3.34
N ARG A 10 25.43 17.63 -2.31
CA ARG A 10 25.52 16.17 -2.23
C ARG A 10 24.14 15.50 -2.30
N VAL A 11 23.17 15.98 -1.51
CA VAL A 11 21.79 15.46 -1.53
C VAL A 11 21.16 15.64 -2.91
N ARG A 12 21.41 16.77 -3.57
CA ARG A 12 20.90 17.03 -4.93
C ARG A 12 21.49 16.05 -5.94
N GLU A 13 22.80 15.83 -5.92
CA GLU A 13 23.49 14.91 -6.83
C GLU A 13 22.97 13.49 -6.67
N GLU A 14 22.91 13.00 -5.43
CA GLU A 14 22.38 11.68 -5.12
C GLU A 14 20.92 11.52 -5.54
N ALA A 15 20.07 12.52 -5.27
CA ALA A 15 18.67 12.50 -5.68
C ALA A 15 18.51 12.48 -7.21
N VAL A 16 19.34 13.22 -7.94
CA VAL A 16 19.35 13.22 -9.41
C VAL A 16 19.73 11.83 -9.95
N ASP A 17 20.73 11.19 -9.36
CA ASP A 17 21.18 9.87 -9.80
C ASP A 17 20.15 8.78 -9.49
N LEU A 18 19.50 8.84 -8.33
CA LEU A 18 18.37 7.96 -8.01
C LEU A 18 17.22 8.12 -9.00
N VAL A 19 16.85 9.36 -9.35
CA VAL A 19 15.78 9.62 -10.33
C VAL A 19 16.16 9.14 -11.73
N ARG A 20 17.43 9.33 -12.14
CA ARG A 20 17.92 8.82 -13.43
C ARG A 20 17.89 7.30 -13.48
N ALA A 21 18.36 6.62 -12.42
CA ALA A 21 18.34 5.17 -12.31
C ALA A 21 16.90 4.63 -12.33
N ALA A 22 15.99 5.24 -11.57
CA ALA A 22 14.57 4.87 -11.57
C ALA A 22 13.93 5.01 -12.96
N ARG A 23 14.16 6.12 -13.66
CA ARG A 23 13.66 6.34 -15.02
C ARG A 23 14.25 5.37 -16.04
N ALA A 24 15.53 5.01 -15.89
CA ALA A 24 16.17 4.01 -16.74
C ALA A 24 15.63 2.60 -16.47
N SER A 25 15.31 2.26 -15.22
CA SER A 25 14.71 0.98 -14.81
C SER A 25 13.25 0.85 -15.29
N ALA A 26 12.44 1.90 -15.13
CA ALA A 26 11.04 1.91 -15.58
C ALA A 26 10.92 1.70 -17.10
N ARG A 27 11.89 2.19 -17.90
CA ARG A 27 11.95 1.89 -19.34
C ARG A 27 12.18 0.41 -19.66
N ARG A 28 12.67 -0.38 -18.71
CA ARG A 28 12.85 -1.84 -18.83
C ARG A 28 11.65 -2.63 -18.31
N GLN A 29 10.79 -2.03 -17.48
CA GLN A 29 9.55 -2.64 -16.99
C GLN A 29 8.41 -2.30 -17.96
N GLY A 30 8.05 -3.26 -18.81
CA GLY A 30 7.20 -3.05 -19.98
C GLY A 30 5.72 -2.73 -19.71
N ILE A 31 4.99 -2.48 -20.81
CA ILE A 31 3.52 -2.40 -21.06
C ILE A 31 2.62 -1.82 -19.95
N VAL A 32 2.64 -2.39 -18.74
CA VAL A 32 1.73 -2.09 -17.63
C VAL A 32 1.98 -0.71 -17.04
N GLU A 33 3.23 -0.27 -16.94
CA GLU A 33 3.55 1.06 -16.42
C GLU A 33 3.21 2.17 -17.43
N GLY A 34 3.37 1.88 -18.72
CA GLY A 34 2.86 2.74 -19.81
C GLY A 34 1.34 2.82 -19.80
N PHE A 35 0.66 1.70 -19.59
CA PHE A 35 -0.80 1.63 -19.45
C PHE A 35 -1.28 2.42 -18.21
N LEU A 36 -0.60 2.33 -17.06
CA LEU A 36 -0.96 3.10 -15.86
C LEU A 36 -0.64 4.61 -15.98
N GLN A 37 0.40 5.00 -16.72
CA GLN A 37 0.63 6.41 -17.04
C GLN A 37 -0.45 6.97 -17.96
N GLU A 38 -0.86 6.20 -18.96
CA GLU A 38 -1.87 6.58 -19.96
C GLU A 38 -3.29 6.57 -19.37
N PHE A 39 -3.58 5.64 -18.44
CA PHE A 39 -4.81 5.57 -17.63
C PHE A 39 -4.55 5.96 -16.17
N SER A 40 -3.92 7.12 -15.95
CA SER A 40 -3.56 7.65 -14.63
C SER A 40 -4.60 7.31 -13.55
N LEU A 41 -4.18 6.62 -12.49
CA LEU A 41 -5.02 6.07 -11.40
C LEU A 41 -5.92 7.09 -10.66
N GLY A 42 -5.77 8.38 -10.94
CA GLY A 42 -6.63 9.45 -10.43
C GLY A 42 -7.85 9.76 -11.33
N THR A 43 -7.96 9.14 -12.51
CA THR A 43 -9.12 9.32 -13.40
C THR A 43 -10.24 8.33 -13.06
N ARG A 44 -11.49 8.65 -13.45
CA ARG A 44 -12.63 7.74 -13.24
C ARG A 44 -12.41 6.40 -13.94
N GLU A 45 -11.69 6.42 -15.05
CA GLU A 45 -11.34 5.28 -15.88
C GLU A 45 -10.26 4.42 -15.22
N GLY A 46 -9.22 5.04 -14.65
CA GLY A 46 -8.20 4.32 -13.86
C GLY A 46 -8.80 3.67 -12.61
N LEU A 47 -9.72 4.36 -11.92
CA LEU A 47 -10.47 3.79 -10.80
C LEU A 47 -11.39 2.64 -11.24
N ALA A 48 -12.11 2.78 -12.35
CA ALA A 48 -12.99 1.73 -12.89
C ALA A 48 -12.21 0.49 -13.32
N LEU A 49 -11.05 0.69 -13.96
CA LEU A 49 -10.10 -0.35 -14.32
C LEU A 49 -9.57 -1.08 -13.08
N MET A 50 -9.30 -0.36 -11.98
CA MET A 50 -8.84 -0.96 -10.74
C MET A 50 -9.94 -1.69 -9.98
N CYS A 51 -11.17 -1.18 -9.96
CA CYS A 51 -12.33 -1.89 -9.45
C CYS A 51 -12.61 -3.17 -10.26
N LEU A 52 -12.45 -3.11 -11.58
CA LEU A 52 -12.53 -4.28 -12.44
C LEU A 52 -11.39 -5.26 -12.11
N ALA A 53 -10.16 -4.78 -11.97
CA ALA A 53 -9.01 -5.59 -11.59
C ALA A 53 -9.24 -6.34 -10.27
N GLU A 54 -9.70 -5.64 -9.24
CA GLU A 54 -10.03 -6.18 -7.92
C GLU A 54 -11.14 -7.24 -8.02
N ALA A 55 -12.23 -6.95 -8.74
CA ALA A 55 -13.33 -7.87 -8.92
C ALA A 55 -12.90 -9.16 -9.65
N LEU A 56 -12.04 -9.04 -10.66
CA LEU A 56 -11.54 -10.18 -11.43
C LEU A 56 -10.53 -11.03 -10.64
N LEU A 57 -9.72 -10.42 -9.77
CA LEU A 57 -8.78 -11.15 -8.90
C LEU A 57 -9.49 -11.87 -7.75
N ARG A 58 -10.61 -11.32 -7.26
CA ARG A 58 -11.45 -11.93 -6.21
C ARG A 58 -12.40 -13.00 -6.73
N THR A 59 -12.58 -13.12 -8.04
CA THR A 59 -13.44 -14.14 -8.63
C THR A 59 -12.59 -15.37 -8.99
N PRO A 60 -12.63 -16.45 -8.17
CA PRO A 60 -11.78 -17.62 -8.37
C PRO A 60 -12.21 -18.43 -9.60
N ASP A 61 -13.50 -18.40 -9.93
CA ASP A 61 -14.09 -19.12 -11.04
C ASP A 61 -13.81 -18.42 -12.40
N PRO A 62 -13.15 -19.08 -13.36
CA PRO A 62 -12.85 -18.50 -14.66
C PRO A 62 -14.09 -18.06 -15.46
N GLU A 63 -15.19 -18.81 -15.36
CA GLU A 63 -16.40 -18.53 -16.14
C GLU A 63 -17.14 -17.29 -15.61
N THR A 64 -17.28 -17.18 -14.28
CA THR A 64 -17.85 -16.00 -13.60
C THR A 64 -17.00 -14.77 -13.85
N ARG A 65 -15.67 -14.91 -13.81
CA ARG A 65 -14.73 -13.84 -14.13
C ARG A 65 -14.96 -13.33 -15.55
N ASP A 66 -15.07 -14.24 -16.52
CA ASP A 66 -15.30 -13.89 -17.93
C ASP A 66 -16.64 -13.17 -18.15
N ARG A 67 -17.70 -13.61 -17.46
CA ARG A 67 -19.00 -12.92 -17.49
C ARG A 67 -18.91 -11.51 -16.92
N LEU A 68 -18.19 -11.33 -15.81
CA LEU A 68 -17.98 -10.04 -15.16
C LEU A 68 -17.19 -9.07 -16.05
N ILE A 69 -16.21 -9.58 -16.81
CA ILE A 69 -15.50 -8.81 -17.84
C ILE A 69 -16.47 -8.36 -18.92
N SER A 70 -17.28 -9.27 -19.47
CA SER A 70 -18.22 -8.93 -20.56
C SER A 70 -19.24 -7.87 -20.14
N GLU A 71 -19.75 -7.95 -18.90
CA GLU A 71 -20.75 -7.03 -18.38
C GLU A 71 -20.17 -5.63 -18.15
N LYS A 72 -18.97 -5.55 -17.56
CA LYS A 72 -18.35 -4.26 -17.22
C LYS A 72 -17.70 -3.58 -18.44
N ILE A 73 -17.04 -4.33 -19.31
CA ILE A 73 -16.46 -3.77 -20.54
C ILE A 73 -17.55 -3.33 -21.51
N GLY A 74 -18.64 -4.11 -21.66
CA GLY A 74 -19.76 -3.78 -22.54
C GLY A 74 -20.59 -2.58 -22.10
N SER A 75 -20.57 -2.24 -20.79
CA SER A 75 -21.31 -1.10 -20.22
C SER A 75 -20.57 0.24 -20.21
N ALA A 76 -19.26 0.24 -20.46
CA ALA A 76 -18.44 1.45 -20.42
C ALA A 76 -18.32 2.06 -21.82
N ASP A 77 -18.72 3.32 -21.95
CA ASP A 77 -18.62 4.09 -23.20
C ASP A 77 -17.18 4.59 -23.40
N TRP A 78 -16.28 3.64 -23.69
CA TRP A 78 -14.85 3.90 -23.93
C TRP A 78 -14.58 4.85 -25.10
N ALA A 79 -15.56 5.05 -25.98
CA ALA A 79 -15.45 5.90 -27.16
C ALA A 79 -15.49 7.40 -26.85
N ALA A 80 -16.12 7.81 -25.73
CA ALA A 80 -16.36 9.21 -25.43
C ALA A 80 -15.13 10.00 -24.90
N HIS A 81 -14.05 9.32 -24.51
CA HIS A 81 -12.90 9.94 -23.81
C HIS A 81 -11.57 9.90 -24.58
N LEU A 82 -11.56 9.44 -25.83
CA LEU A 82 -10.36 9.31 -26.68
C LEU A 82 -9.93 10.61 -27.39
N GLY A 83 -10.22 11.80 -26.83
CA GLY A 83 -10.07 13.07 -27.56
C GLY A 83 -9.69 14.31 -26.77
N GLN A 84 -9.23 14.21 -25.52
CA GLN A 84 -8.91 15.41 -24.70
C GLN A 84 -7.48 15.49 -24.14
N SER A 85 -6.51 14.81 -24.75
CA SER A 85 -5.09 15.00 -24.42
C SER A 85 -4.21 15.16 -25.66
N ASP A 86 -3.42 16.24 -25.69
CA ASP A 86 -2.52 16.65 -26.79
C ASP A 86 -1.24 15.79 -26.91
N SER A 87 -1.31 14.48 -26.63
CA SER A 87 -0.12 13.60 -26.74
C SER A 87 -0.39 12.22 -27.31
N LEU A 88 -1.35 12.09 -28.22
CA LEU A 88 -1.69 10.84 -28.93
C LEU A 88 -0.68 10.42 -30.01
N PHE A 89 0.52 11.01 -30.07
CA PHE A 89 1.42 10.87 -31.24
C PHE A 89 2.77 10.19 -31.02
N VAL A 90 3.09 9.65 -29.83
CA VAL A 90 4.45 9.08 -29.63
C VAL A 90 4.54 7.55 -29.67
N ASN A 91 3.49 6.76 -29.44
CA ASN A 91 3.68 5.30 -29.25
C ASN A 91 2.71 4.37 -30.01
N ALA A 92 2.04 4.83 -31.07
CA ALA A 92 1.27 3.92 -31.94
C ALA A 92 2.15 2.81 -32.56
N SER A 93 3.43 3.10 -32.77
CA SER A 93 4.45 2.16 -33.26
C SER A 93 4.78 1.05 -32.25
N THR A 94 4.68 1.33 -30.94
CA THR A 94 4.93 0.34 -29.88
C THR A 94 3.80 -0.67 -29.77
N TRP A 95 2.55 -0.23 -29.90
CA TRP A 95 1.37 -1.11 -29.90
C TRP A 95 1.33 -2.03 -31.13
N GLY A 96 1.69 -1.50 -32.31
CA GLY A 96 1.78 -2.30 -33.55
C GLY A 96 2.86 -3.39 -33.50
N LEU A 97 4.00 -3.12 -32.86
CA LEU A 97 5.07 -4.11 -32.69
C LEU A 97 4.68 -5.25 -31.73
N MET A 98 3.94 -4.93 -30.66
CA MET A 98 3.62 -5.90 -29.61
C MET A 98 2.53 -6.90 -29.99
N LEU A 99 1.60 -6.52 -30.88
CA LEU A 99 0.43 -7.34 -31.18
C LEU A 99 0.64 -8.31 -32.36
N THR A 100 1.56 -8.03 -33.29
CA THR A 100 1.64 -8.79 -34.55
C THR A 100 3.04 -9.30 -34.91
N GLY A 101 4.11 -8.86 -34.23
CA GLY A 101 5.48 -9.31 -34.49
C GLY A 101 5.98 -9.09 -35.94
N LYS A 102 5.24 -8.33 -36.76
CA LYS A 102 5.61 -7.94 -38.11
C LYS A 102 5.41 -6.45 -38.26
N LEU A 103 6.41 -5.79 -38.84
CA LEU A 103 6.32 -4.42 -39.35
C LEU A 103 5.23 -4.39 -40.41
N VAL A 104 4.02 -4.01 -40.01
CA VAL A 104 2.97 -3.60 -40.92
C VAL A 104 3.00 -2.08 -40.88
N ASP A 105 3.38 -1.47 -42.01
CA ASP A 105 3.31 -0.04 -42.19
C ASP A 105 1.86 0.42 -41.98
N VAL A 106 1.62 1.08 -40.85
CA VAL A 106 0.35 1.72 -40.54
C VAL A 106 0.37 3.09 -41.23
N GLU A 107 0.23 3.08 -42.55
CA GLU A 107 0.10 4.29 -43.35
C GLU A 107 -1.25 4.98 -43.09
N ASP A 108 -1.16 6.29 -42.87
CA ASP A 108 -2.10 7.44 -42.98
C ASP A 108 -3.63 7.31 -42.78
N GLU A 109 -4.25 6.14 -42.83
CA GLU A 109 -5.67 5.93 -42.53
C GLU A 109 -5.96 5.99 -41.02
N ALA A 110 -5.04 5.52 -40.17
CA ALA A 110 -5.18 5.59 -38.71
C ALA A 110 -5.16 7.03 -38.17
N LYS A 111 -4.54 7.96 -38.91
CA LYS A 111 -4.46 9.39 -38.54
C LYS A 111 -5.77 10.15 -38.78
N ARG A 112 -6.68 9.64 -39.62
CA ARG A 112 -7.93 10.32 -39.99
C ARG A 112 -9.17 9.81 -39.25
N ASP A 113 -9.18 8.56 -38.80
CA ASP A 113 -10.35 7.93 -38.17
C ASP A 113 -9.94 6.83 -37.18
N PHE A 114 -9.42 7.25 -36.02
CA PHE A 114 -9.04 6.34 -34.93
C PHE A 114 -10.26 5.61 -34.34
N GLY A 115 -11.42 6.28 -34.25
CA GLY A 115 -12.66 5.70 -33.75
C GLY A 115 -13.19 4.56 -34.62
N GLY A 116 -13.17 4.72 -35.94
CA GLY A 116 -13.52 3.66 -36.89
C GLY A 116 -12.45 2.56 -36.97
N TRP A 117 -11.16 2.89 -36.80
CA TRP A 117 -10.09 1.89 -36.69
C TRP A 117 -10.25 1.03 -35.45
N LEU A 118 -10.55 1.62 -34.28
CA LEU A 118 -10.79 0.90 -33.04
C LEU A 118 -12.04 0.01 -33.16
N LYS A 119 -13.12 0.52 -33.76
CA LYS A 119 -14.36 -0.24 -34.05
C LYS A 119 -14.08 -1.43 -34.98
N ARG A 120 -13.26 -1.24 -36.02
CA ARG A 120 -12.80 -2.30 -36.93
C ARG A 120 -11.87 -3.28 -36.23
N LEU A 121 -11.01 -2.83 -35.32
CA LEU A 121 -10.13 -3.68 -34.52
C LEU A 121 -10.94 -4.56 -33.55
N THR A 122 -11.93 -4.00 -32.83
CA THR A 122 -12.86 -4.78 -32.00
C THR A 122 -13.64 -5.82 -32.82
N MET A 123 -14.06 -5.47 -34.05
CA MET A 123 -14.76 -6.42 -34.94
C MET A 123 -13.83 -7.46 -35.58
N ARG A 124 -12.53 -7.17 -35.73
CA ARG A 124 -11.55 -8.04 -36.42
C ARG A 124 -10.73 -8.90 -35.45
N VAL A 125 -10.58 -8.48 -34.20
CA VAL A 125 -9.76 -9.12 -33.16
C VAL A 125 -10.64 -9.83 -32.12
N GLY A 126 -11.93 -9.46 -32.00
CA GLY A 126 -12.91 -10.13 -31.16
C GLY A 126 -12.77 -9.78 -29.67
N GLU A 127 -13.92 -9.67 -28.99
CA GLU A 127 -14.02 -9.51 -27.52
C GLU A 127 -13.09 -10.44 -26.71
N PRO A 128 -12.86 -11.72 -27.09
CA PRO A 128 -12.00 -12.63 -26.33
C PRO A 128 -10.54 -12.21 -26.20
N VAL A 129 -9.99 -11.49 -27.19
CA VAL A 129 -8.57 -11.07 -27.17
C VAL A 129 -8.36 -9.85 -26.28
N ILE A 130 -9.28 -8.87 -26.32
CA ILE A 130 -9.28 -7.73 -25.41
C ILE A 130 -9.48 -8.20 -23.96
N ARG A 131 -10.38 -9.17 -23.75
CA ARG A 131 -10.59 -9.85 -22.47
C ARG A 131 -9.33 -10.51 -21.95
N GLY A 132 -8.59 -11.22 -22.81
CA GLY A 132 -7.31 -11.83 -22.48
C GLY A 132 -6.26 -10.80 -22.07
N ALA A 133 -6.18 -9.67 -22.77
CA ALA A 133 -5.24 -8.58 -22.47
C ALA A 133 -5.55 -7.88 -21.15
N VAL A 134 -6.82 -7.54 -20.87
CA VAL A 134 -7.23 -6.94 -19.59
C VAL A 134 -7.01 -7.93 -18.43
N GLY A 135 -7.38 -9.19 -18.61
CA GLY A 135 -7.15 -10.23 -17.60
C GLY A 135 -5.67 -10.48 -17.30
N ALA A 136 -4.78 -10.29 -18.26
CA ALA A 136 -3.34 -10.33 -18.07
C ALA A 136 -2.82 -9.08 -17.35
N ALA A 137 -3.25 -7.87 -17.76
CA ALA A 137 -2.87 -6.62 -17.11
C ALA A 137 -3.28 -6.58 -15.64
N VAL A 138 -4.48 -7.07 -15.31
CA VAL A 138 -4.98 -7.19 -13.94
C VAL A 138 -4.15 -8.14 -13.08
N ARG A 139 -3.76 -9.31 -13.62
CA ARG A 139 -2.87 -10.24 -12.91
C ARG A 139 -1.49 -9.63 -12.68
N MET A 140 -0.94 -8.98 -13.70
CA MET A 140 0.34 -8.28 -13.59
C MET A 140 0.29 -7.15 -12.58
N MET A 141 -0.83 -6.41 -12.47
CA MET A 141 -1.03 -5.41 -11.43
C MET A 141 -1.13 -6.05 -10.04
N GLY A 142 -1.84 -7.17 -9.88
CA GLY A 142 -1.93 -7.91 -8.62
C GLY A 142 -0.55 -8.33 -8.08
N ASP A 143 0.35 -8.77 -8.97
CA ASP A 143 1.74 -9.13 -8.63
C ASP A 143 2.62 -7.94 -8.23
N GLN A 144 2.20 -6.70 -8.56
CA GLN A 144 2.87 -5.45 -8.15
C GLN A 144 2.33 -4.92 -6.81
N PHE A 145 1.05 -5.12 -6.52
CA PHE A 145 0.42 -4.62 -5.29
C PHE A 145 0.54 -5.58 -4.10
N VAL A 146 0.60 -6.90 -4.37
CA VAL A 146 0.71 -7.92 -3.32
C VAL A 146 1.94 -8.77 -3.59
N LEU A 147 2.87 -8.80 -2.63
CA LEU A 147 4.12 -9.53 -2.76
C LEU A 147 3.90 -11.04 -2.97
N GLY A 148 2.86 -11.60 -2.35
CA GLY A 148 2.38 -12.97 -2.59
C GLY A 148 0.99 -13.17 -1.99
N ARG A 149 0.21 -14.10 -2.51
CA ARG A 149 -1.19 -14.33 -2.08
C ARG A 149 -1.28 -14.97 -0.70
N SER A 150 -0.17 -15.53 -0.22
CA SER A 150 0.03 -16.00 1.14
C SER A 150 1.36 -15.51 1.69
N ILE A 151 1.49 -15.51 3.01
CA ILE A 151 2.75 -15.15 3.69
C ILE A 151 3.93 -16.04 3.25
N ARG A 152 3.67 -17.31 2.90
CA ARG A 152 4.72 -18.24 2.40
C ARG A 152 5.20 -17.85 1.01
N GLU A 153 4.28 -17.51 0.10
CA GLU A 153 4.62 -17.00 -1.23
C GLU A 153 5.41 -15.69 -1.11
N ALA A 154 4.94 -14.78 -0.26
CA ALA A 154 5.58 -13.49 -0.04
C ALA A 154 7.01 -13.64 0.52
N LEU A 155 7.24 -14.55 1.47
CA LEU A 155 8.58 -14.89 1.98
C LEU A 155 9.48 -15.51 0.92
N ALA A 156 8.95 -16.40 0.07
CA ALA A 156 9.74 -17.01 -1.01
C ALA A 156 10.19 -15.95 -2.02
N ARG A 157 9.32 -15.00 -2.37
CA ARG A 157 9.65 -13.88 -3.25
C ARG A 157 10.63 -12.91 -2.58
N ALA A 158 10.42 -12.56 -1.31
CA ALA A 158 11.32 -11.69 -0.57
C ALA A 158 12.76 -12.23 -0.54
N ARG A 159 12.93 -13.55 -0.34
CA ARG A 159 14.24 -14.20 -0.41
C ARG A 159 14.86 -14.17 -1.82
N LYS A 160 14.05 -14.37 -2.85
CA LYS A 160 14.52 -14.38 -4.25
C LYS A 160 15.04 -13.00 -4.67
N GLU A 161 14.35 -11.94 -4.25
CA GLU A 161 14.66 -10.55 -4.60
C GLU A 161 15.56 -9.85 -3.57
N ASP A 162 16.02 -10.57 -2.54
CA ASP A 162 16.84 -10.07 -1.42
C ASP A 162 16.24 -8.84 -0.71
N TYR A 163 14.93 -8.88 -0.47
CA TYR A 163 14.20 -7.80 0.21
C TYR A 163 14.11 -8.03 1.71
N LEU A 164 14.40 -6.99 2.48
CA LEU A 164 14.00 -6.91 3.88
C LEU A 164 12.56 -6.36 3.97
N CYS A 165 11.64 -7.20 4.41
CA CYS A 165 10.20 -6.87 4.40
C CYS A 165 9.60 -6.74 5.81
N SER A 166 8.66 -5.82 5.96
CA SER A 166 7.61 -5.92 6.97
C SER A 166 6.29 -6.24 6.30
N PHE A 167 5.72 -7.41 6.60
CA PHE A 167 4.52 -7.90 5.92
C PHE A 167 3.26 -7.25 6.48
N ASP A 168 2.50 -6.60 5.60
CA ASP A 168 1.14 -6.09 5.88
C ASP A 168 0.12 -7.13 5.42
N MET A 169 -0.71 -7.61 6.35
CA MET A 169 -1.69 -8.68 6.09
C MET A 169 -3.01 -8.16 5.50
N LEU A 170 -3.08 -6.88 5.11
CA LEU A 170 -4.23 -6.23 4.43
C LEU A 170 -5.55 -6.27 5.21
N GLY A 171 -5.55 -6.69 6.47
CA GLY A 171 -6.71 -6.64 7.35
C GLY A 171 -6.86 -5.25 7.98
N GLU A 172 -8.03 -4.62 7.81
CA GLU A 172 -8.38 -3.37 8.49
C GLU A 172 -9.89 -3.30 8.80
N GLY A 173 -10.24 -2.51 9.82
CA GLY A 173 -11.63 -2.11 10.08
C GLY A 173 -12.61 -3.28 10.28
N ALA A 174 -12.32 -4.17 11.24
CA ALA A 174 -13.25 -5.22 11.64
C ALA A 174 -14.65 -4.64 11.88
N ARG A 175 -15.69 -5.34 11.43
CA ARG A 175 -17.08 -4.90 11.63
C ARG A 175 -17.80 -5.72 12.68
N THR A 176 -17.33 -6.93 12.93
CA THR A 176 -17.88 -7.85 13.93
C THR A 176 -16.79 -8.41 14.84
N ALA A 177 -17.19 -9.02 15.95
CA ALA A 177 -16.26 -9.77 16.80
C ALA A 177 -15.63 -10.96 16.05
N ALA A 178 -16.39 -11.61 15.15
CA ALA A 178 -15.90 -12.69 14.31
C ALA A 178 -14.83 -12.22 13.31
N ASP A 179 -14.96 -11.00 12.76
CA ASP A 179 -13.90 -10.42 11.92
C ASP A 179 -12.63 -10.19 12.73
N ALA A 180 -12.75 -9.63 13.94
CA ALA A 180 -11.60 -9.39 14.82
C ALA A 180 -10.87 -10.68 15.21
N GLU A 181 -11.61 -11.75 15.50
CA GLU A 181 -11.06 -13.07 15.77
C GLU A 181 -10.38 -13.68 14.54
N ARG A 182 -11.01 -13.57 13.36
CA ARG A 182 -10.41 -14.02 12.10
C ARG A 182 -9.11 -13.29 11.81
N TYR A 183 -9.06 -11.97 11.97
CA TYR A 183 -7.84 -11.18 11.75
C TYR A 183 -6.76 -11.49 12.78
N GLU A 184 -7.10 -11.69 14.05
CA GLU A 184 -6.14 -12.16 15.05
C GLU A 184 -5.50 -13.48 14.63
N GLY A 185 -6.29 -14.45 14.15
CA GLY A 185 -5.78 -15.72 13.65
C GLY A 185 -4.85 -15.57 12.44
N ILE A 186 -5.20 -14.69 11.49
CA ILE A 186 -4.35 -14.38 10.33
C ILE A 186 -3.02 -13.75 10.77
N TYR A 187 -3.04 -12.81 11.71
CA TYR A 187 -1.81 -12.21 12.24
C TYR A 187 -0.96 -13.22 13.00
N ALA A 188 -1.57 -14.08 13.83
CA ALA A 188 -0.85 -15.11 14.56
C ALA A 188 -0.13 -16.08 13.60
N ASP A 189 -0.83 -16.60 12.58
CA ASP A 189 -0.23 -17.49 11.56
C ASP A 189 0.87 -16.79 10.76
N ALA A 190 0.69 -15.50 10.44
CA ALA A 190 1.71 -14.73 9.74
C ALA A 190 2.97 -14.54 10.61
N ILE A 191 2.81 -14.15 11.87
CA ILE A 191 3.92 -13.97 12.81
C ILE A 191 4.66 -15.30 13.01
N ASP A 192 3.94 -16.41 13.20
CA ASP A 192 4.55 -17.74 13.33
C ASP A 192 5.28 -18.16 12.05
N THR A 193 4.69 -17.93 10.88
CA THR A 193 5.30 -18.33 9.61
C THR A 193 6.55 -17.52 9.30
N VAL A 194 6.53 -16.20 9.52
CA VAL A 194 7.70 -15.33 9.38
C VAL A 194 8.77 -15.72 10.40
N GLY A 195 8.37 -16.00 11.63
CA GLY A 195 9.26 -16.39 12.72
C GLY A 195 10.01 -17.68 12.45
N ARG A 196 9.32 -18.72 11.96
CA ARG A 196 9.93 -20.00 11.58
C ARG A 196 10.86 -19.90 10.38
N ALA A 197 10.65 -18.91 9.51
CA ALA A 197 11.50 -18.66 8.34
C ALA A 197 12.71 -17.76 8.68
N ARG A 198 12.78 -17.22 9.90
CA ARG A 198 13.85 -16.33 10.34
C ARG A 198 15.16 -17.10 10.55
N PRO A 199 16.30 -16.63 10.00
CA PRO A 199 17.61 -17.14 10.36
C PRO A 199 17.92 -17.04 11.85
N GLU A 200 18.60 -18.04 12.39
CA GLU A 200 19.03 -18.04 13.78
C GLU A 200 19.97 -16.84 14.07
N GLY A 201 19.85 -16.26 15.28
CA GLY A 201 20.67 -15.11 15.68
C GLY A 201 20.31 -13.75 15.07
N GLN A 202 19.42 -13.67 14.08
CA GLN A 202 19.06 -12.39 13.44
C GLN A 202 18.30 -11.44 14.40
N THR A 203 18.71 -10.19 14.54
CA THR A 203 17.99 -9.24 15.39
C THR A 203 16.69 -8.74 14.74
N PRO A 204 15.72 -8.19 15.52
CA PRO A 204 14.48 -7.66 14.95
C PRO A 204 14.70 -6.57 13.88
N GLU A 205 15.76 -5.77 13.98
CA GLU A 205 16.09 -4.75 12.97
C GLU A 205 16.70 -5.29 11.68
N ALA A 206 17.36 -6.44 11.74
CA ALA A 206 18.01 -7.04 10.58
C ALA A 206 17.11 -8.05 9.85
N GLY A 207 15.97 -8.41 10.45
CA GLY A 207 15.08 -9.45 9.96
C GLY A 207 13.72 -8.95 9.52
N HIS A 208 12.97 -9.85 8.88
CA HIS A 208 11.60 -9.58 8.50
C HIS A 208 10.72 -9.27 9.71
N GLY A 209 9.68 -8.47 9.51
CA GLY A 209 8.68 -8.15 10.53
C GLY A 209 7.25 -8.30 10.04
N VAL A 210 6.29 -8.05 10.92
CA VAL A 210 4.87 -8.02 10.60
C VAL A 210 4.29 -6.67 11.03
N SER A 211 3.44 -6.08 10.19
CA SER A 211 2.69 -4.87 10.49
C SER A 211 1.24 -5.23 10.83
N VAL A 212 0.71 -4.62 11.89
CA VAL A 212 -0.62 -4.91 12.44
C VAL A 212 -1.43 -3.63 12.57
N LYS A 213 -2.68 -3.65 12.09
CA LYS A 213 -3.63 -2.55 12.26
C LYS A 213 -4.55 -2.86 13.43
N LEU A 214 -4.70 -1.90 14.34
CA LEU A 214 -5.49 -2.08 15.56
C LEU A 214 -6.99 -2.16 15.24
N SER A 215 -7.45 -1.46 14.21
CA SER A 215 -8.85 -1.56 13.76
C SER A 215 -9.23 -2.94 13.22
N ALA A 216 -8.28 -3.76 12.75
CA ALA A 216 -8.57 -5.14 12.36
C ALA A 216 -8.86 -6.03 13.57
N LEU A 217 -8.40 -5.64 14.76
CA LEU A 217 -8.50 -6.44 15.98
C LEU A 217 -9.65 -6.02 16.88
N SER A 218 -10.45 -5.03 16.49
CA SER A 218 -11.65 -4.65 17.23
C SER A 218 -12.70 -4.00 16.34
N PRO A 219 -13.98 -4.43 16.45
CA PRO A 219 -15.06 -3.79 15.72
C PRO A 219 -15.34 -2.36 16.18
N ARG A 220 -14.88 -1.99 17.39
CA ARG A 220 -15.12 -0.71 18.05
C ARG A 220 -13.82 -0.10 18.57
N TYR A 221 -12.83 -0.02 17.68
CA TYR A 221 -11.61 0.73 17.94
C TYR A 221 -11.84 2.24 17.78
N GLU A 222 -12.38 2.86 18.83
CA GLU A 222 -12.72 4.28 18.88
C GLU A 222 -12.63 4.83 20.31
N ALA A 223 -12.30 6.12 20.46
CA ALA A 223 -12.08 6.75 21.76
C ALA A 223 -13.33 6.72 22.66
N VAL A 224 -14.54 6.80 22.09
CA VAL A 224 -15.80 6.75 22.84
C VAL A 224 -16.16 5.35 23.37
N GLN A 225 -15.39 4.32 22.99
CA GLN A 225 -15.53 2.94 23.47
C GLN A 225 -14.24 2.46 24.16
N GLU A 226 -13.51 3.36 24.82
CA GLU A 226 -12.20 3.06 25.42
C GLU A 226 -12.24 1.85 26.38
N ALA A 227 -13.32 1.68 27.18
CA ALA A 227 -13.47 0.49 28.03
C ALA A 227 -13.40 -0.82 27.24
N ARG A 228 -14.11 -0.90 26.11
CA ARG A 228 -14.08 -2.08 25.22
C ARG A 228 -12.75 -2.25 24.52
N VAL A 229 -12.03 -1.16 24.26
CA VAL A 229 -10.68 -1.23 23.70
C VAL A 229 -9.73 -1.90 24.71
N TRP A 230 -9.84 -1.57 25.99
CA TRP A 230 -9.03 -2.24 27.02
C TRP A 230 -9.47 -3.68 27.30
N GLU A 231 -10.76 -3.97 27.25
CA GLU A 231 -11.31 -5.31 27.50
C GLU A 231 -11.11 -6.28 26.32
N ASP A 232 -11.40 -5.82 25.09
CA ASP A 232 -11.45 -6.67 23.90
C ASP A 232 -10.17 -6.58 23.06
N LEU A 233 -9.70 -5.35 22.75
CA LEU A 233 -8.60 -5.12 21.80
C LEU A 233 -7.24 -5.38 22.43
N TYR A 234 -6.98 -4.81 23.61
CA TYR A 234 -5.66 -4.88 24.24
C TYR A 234 -5.18 -6.33 24.47
N PRO A 235 -6.01 -7.27 24.97
CA PRO A 235 -5.58 -8.66 25.13
C PRO A 235 -5.16 -9.32 23.81
N ARG A 236 -5.82 -9.01 22.69
CA ARG A 236 -5.45 -9.52 21.35
C ARG A 236 -4.08 -8.99 20.92
N VAL A 237 -3.87 -7.68 21.07
CA VAL A 237 -2.59 -7.03 20.76
C VAL A 237 -1.46 -7.63 21.59
N LYS A 238 -1.67 -7.81 22.90
CA LYS A 238 -0.69 -8.41 23.80
C LYS A 238 -0.34 -9.85 23.38
N ARG A 239 -1.33 -10.68 23.05
CA ARG A 239 -1.09 -12.06 22.57
C ARG A 239 -0.24 -12.08 21.32
N LEU A 240 -0.56 -11.26 20.32
CA LEU A 240 0.23 -11.17 19.08
C LEU A 240 1.66 -10.68 19.35
N ALA A 241 1.83 -9.70 20.23
CA ALA A 241 3.15 -9.22 20.64
C ALA A 241 3.97 -10.31 21.36
N LEU A 242 3.34 -11.15 22.18
CA LEU A 242 4.01 -12.28 22.84
C LEU A 242 4.45 -13.35 21.84
N ILE A 243 3.65 -13.64 20.81
CA ILE A 243 4.04 -14.54 19.71
C ILE A 243 5.24 -13.95 18.96
N ALA A 244 5.18 -12.66 18.60
CA ALA A 244 6.28 -11.98 17.91
C ALA A 244 7.57 -11.94 18.73
N LYS A 245 7.45 -11.72 20.05
CA LYS A 245 8.55 -11.81 21.01
C LYS A 245 9.16 -13.21 21.06
N GLY A 246 8.33 -14.26 21.02
CA GLY A 246 8.79 -15.66 20.98
C GLY A 246 9.68 -15.98 19.78
N HIS A 247 9.43 -15.33 18.63
CA HIS A 247 10.24 -15.46 17.41
C HIS A 247 11.30 -14.37 17.25
N ASN A 248 11.39 -13.44 18.20
CA ASN A 248 12.26 -12.26 18.14
C ASN A 248 12.09 -11.43 16.84
N LEU A 249 10.85 -11.18 16.45
CA LEU A 249 10.51 -10.42 15.23
C LEU A 249 10.26 -8.93 15.53
N ASN A 250 10.32 -8.11 14.49
CA ASN A 250 9.74 -6.77 14.50
C ASN A 250 8.21 -6.87 14.37
N PHE A 251 7.49 -6.34 15.36
CA PHE A 251 6.04 -6.23 15.41
C PHE A 251 5.65 -4.76 15.35
N ALA A 252 5.31 -4.27 14.16
CA ALA A 252 4.98 -2.87 13.94
C ALA A 252 3.48 -2.63 14.08
N ILE A 253 3.08 -1.74 15.00
CA ILE A 253 1.71 -1.24 15.07
C ILE A 253 1.56 -0.09 14.07
N ASP A 254 0.70 -0.28 13.08
CA ASP A 254 0.43 0.70 12.04
C ASP A 254 -0.33 1.91 12.58
N ALA A 255 -0.03 3.08 12.02
CA ALA A 255 -0.75 4.30 12.29
C ALA A 255 -1.92 4.43 11.32
N GLU A 256 -3.10 4.64 11.89
CA GLU A 256 -4.38 4.75 11.17
C GLU A 256 -4.85 6.22 11.14
N GLU A 257 -6.14 6.51 11.32
CA GLU A 257 -6.66 7.88 11.31
C GLU A 257 -6.25 8.70 12.54
N ALA A 258 -6.30 10.03 12.40
CA ALA A 258 -5.78 10.97 13.39
C ALA A 258 -6.53 10.97 14.73
N ASP A 259 -7.81 10.59 14.72
CA ASP A 259 -8.65 10.44 15.91
C ASP A 259 -8.26 9.24 16.79
N ARG A 260 -7.60 8.23 16.20
CA ARG A 260 -7.13 7.02 16.88
C ARG A 260 -5.72 7.14 17.47
N LEU A 261 -4.95 8.17 17.09
CA LEU A 261 -3.55 8.33 17.51
C LEU A 261 -3.37 8.29 19.04
N VAL A 262 -4.19 9.02 19.80
CA VAL A 262 -4.01 9.07 21.27
C VAL A 262 -4.34 7.71 21.89
N LEU A 263 -5.37 7.04 21.38
CA LEU A 263 -5.77 5.73 21.85
C LEU A 263 -4.72 4.66 21.54
N SER A 264 -4.12 4.67 20.34
CA SER A 264 -3.02 3.75 20.02
C SER A 264 -1.81 3.95 20.93
N LEU A 265 -1.45 5.20 21.23
CA LEU A 265 -0.32 5.51 22.12
C LEU A 265 -0.54 4.99 23.54
N LYS A 266 -1.77 5.06 24.07
CA LYS A 266 -2.10 4.44 25.37
C LYS A 266 -1.86 2.92 25.36
N LEU A 267 -2.28 2.22 24.29
CA LEU A 267 -2.05 0.78 24.16
C LEU A 267 -0.55 0.45 24.04
N ILE A 268 0.19 1.25 23.26
CA ILE A 268 1.65 1.12 23.10
C ILE A 268 2.37 1.34 24.43
N GLU A 269 2.00 2.37 25.20
CA GLU A 269 2.55 2.64 26.53
C GLU A 269 2.33 1.45 27.47
N ARG A 270 1.10 0.92 27.52
CA ARG A 270 0.80 -0.24 28.35
C ARG A 270 1.59 -1.47 27.91
N LEU A 271 1.75 -1.68 26.60
CA LEU A 271 2.51 -2.79 26.02
C LEU A 271 4.02 -2.66 26.30
N ALA A 272 4.60 -1.46 26.20
CA ALA A 272 6.01 -1.23 26.48
C ALA A 272 6.42 -1.62 27.91
N HIS A 273 5.48 -1.48 28.86
CA HIS A 273 5.64 -1.86 30.27
C HIS A 273 5.22 -3.30 30.59
N GLU A 274 4.80 -4.12 29.63
CA GLU A 274 4.45 -5.51 29.93
C GLU A 274 5.69 -6.32 30.35
N PRO A 275 5.73 -6.89 31.58
CA PRO A 275 6.88 -7.65 32.05
C PRO A 275 7.11 -8.92 31.23
N GLU A 276 6.03 -9.52 30.71
CA GLU A 276 6.09 -10.72 29.88
C GLU A 276 6.84 -10.50 28.55
N LEU A 277 7.00 -9.25 28.10
CA LEU A 277 7.81 -8.92 26.92
C LEU A 277 9.31 -8.84 27.21
N GLY A 278 9.74 -8.89 28.47
CA GLY A 278 11.16 -8.95 28.87
C GLY A 278 12.04 -7.93 28.16
N SER A 279 13.23 -8.33 27.71
CA SER A 279 14.18 -7.46 26.98
C SER A 279 13.96 -7.38 25.46
N TRP A 280 12.83 -7.89 24.94
CA TRP A 280 12.58 -7.91 23.49
C TRP A 280 12.58 -6.51 22.88
N SER A 281 13.34 -6.33 21.81
CA SER A 281 13.58 -5.04 21.15
C SER A 281 12.78 -4.85 19.85
N GLY A 282 11.83 -5.75 19.57
CA GLY A 282 11.05 -5.77 18.34
C GLY A 282 9.71 -5.02 18.39
N LEU A 283 9.38 -4.33 19.50
CA LEU A 283 8.17 -3.51 19.57
C LEU A 283 8.29 -2.33 18.61
N GLY A 284 7.46 -2.31 17.56
CA GLY A 284 7.46 -1.31 16.52
C GLY A 284 6.25 -0.40 16.54
N VAL A 285 6.44 0.87 16.15
CA VAL A 285 5.39 1.89 16.06
C VAL A 285 5.57 2.69 14.77
N VAL A 286 4.50 2.84 13.99
CA VAL A 286 4.50 3.71 12.81
C VAL A 286 4.08 5.13 13.23
N VAL A 287 4.76 6.15 12.70
CA VAL A 287 4.46 7.57 12.94
C VAL A 287 4.26 8.29 11.61
N GLN A 288 3.18 9.05 11.48
CA GLN A 288 2.81 9.75 10.25
C GLN A 288 3.24 11.23 10.30
N ALA A 289 4.26 11.58 9.53
CA ALA A 289 4.84 12.92 9.44
C ALA A 289 3.89 13.99 8.87
N TYR A 290 2.82 13.60 8.18
CA TYR A 290 1.81 14.55 7.71
C TYR A 290 0.94 15.14 8.85
N GLN A 291 0.98 14.56 10.06
CA GLN A 291 0.24 15.07 11.21
C GLN A 291 1.06 16.14 11.91
N LYS A 292 0.40 17.23 12.30
CA LYS A 292 1.04 18.33 13.05
C LYS A 292 1.62 17.90 14.40
N ARG A 293 1.20 16.73 14.91
CA ARG A 293 1.64 16.14 16.18
C ARG A 293 2.84 15.19 16.04
N ALA A 294 3.35 14.92 14.83
CA ALA A 294 4.36 13.89 14.60
C ALA A 294 5.62 14.03 15.46
N LEU A 295 6.17 15.25 15.59
CA LEU A 295 7.33 15.52 16.45
C LEU A 295 7.05 15.20 17.92
N ALA A 296 5.91 15.67 18.45
CA ALA A 296 5.51 15.38 19.83
C ALA A 296 5.32 13.88 20.06
N VAL A 297 4.84 13.13 19.06
CA VAL A 297 4.75 11.67 19.14
C VAL A 297 6.14 11.03 19.22
N ILE A 298 7.09 11.47 18.40
CA ILE A 298 8.48 10.96 18.42
C ILE A 298 9.14 11.25 19.77
N GLU A 299 8.98 12.47 20.30
CA GLU A 299 9.50 12.85 21.62
C GLU A 299 8.86 12.03 22.76
N GLY A 300 7.55 11.79 22.66
CA GLY A 300 6.81 10.93 23.58
C GLY A 300 7.29 9.48 23.55
N LEU A 301 7.48 8.91 22.35
CA LEU A 301 8.02 7.56 22.17
C LEU A 301 9.46 7.45 22.68
N ALA A 302 10.30 8.47 22.48
CA ALA A 302 11.65 8.51 23.02
C ALA A 302 11.65 8.56 24.55
N SER A 303 10.74 9.32 25.16
CA SER A 303 10.55 9.36 26.61
C SER A 303 10.05 8.02 27.16
N LEU A 304 9.06 7.42 26.50
CA LEU A 304 8.54 6.09 26.83
C LEU A 304 9.62 5.01 26.76
N ALA A 305 10.43 5.02 25.70
CA ALA A 305 11.53 4.06 25.53
C ALA A 305 12.51 4.11 26.70
N LYS A 306 12.84 5.33 27.19
CA LYS A 306 13.68 5.53 28.38
C LYS A 306 12.99 5.07 29.65
N ALA A 307 11.74 5.46 29.87
CA ALA A 307 10.97 5.12 31.07
C ALA A 307 10.74 3.62 31.22
N ALA A 308 10.39 2.93 30.12
CA ALA A 308 10.16 1.49 30.07
C ALA A 308 11.46 0.68 29.96
N ASN A 309 12.63 1.33 29.86
CA ASN A 309 13.93 0.71 29.54
C ASN A 309 13.84 -0.28 28.36
N ARG A 310 13.17 0.14 27.28
CA ARG A 310 12.89 -0.68 26.11
C ARG A 310 13.21 0.07 24.83
N ARG A 311 13.88 -0.60 23.90
CA ARG A 311 14.04 -0.10 22.53
C ARG A 311 12.71 -0.21 21.79
N ILE A 312 12.25 0.90 21.22
CA ILE A 312 11.07 0.96 20.34
C ILE A 312 11.55 1.20 18.91
N MET A 313 11.11 0.37 17.97
CA MET A 313 11.41 0.50 16.55
C MET A 313 10.42 1.47 15.89
N VAL A 314 10.87 2.67 15.54
CA VAL A 314 9.98 3.68 14.95
C VAL A 314 10.09 3.67 13.43
N ARG A 315 8.96 3.47 12.74
CA ARG A 315 8.86 3.64 11.29
C ARG A 315 8.22 4.98 10.98
N LEU A 316 9.01 5.92 10.47
CA LEU A 316 8.49 7.21 10.01
C LEU A 316 7.94 7.07 8.59
N VAL A 317 6.70 7.48 8.40
CA VAL A 317 6.02 7.53 7.10
C VAL A 317 5.41 8.91 6.88
N LYS A 318 4.97 9.24 5.66
CA LYS A 318 4.21 10.49 5.45
C LYS A 318 2.81 10.37 6.03
N GLY A 319 1.99 9.46 5.50
CA GLY A 319 0.61 9.23 5.92
C GLY A 319 -0.25 8.77 4.74
N ALA A 320 -1.32 8.03 5.03
CA ALA A 320 -2.16 7.38 4.00
C ALA A 320 -3.63 7.85 3.99
N TYR A 321 -4.06 8.66 4.97
CA TYR A 321 -5.47 9.01 5.18
C TYR A 321 -5.78 10.49 4.88
N TRP A 322 -4.95 11.18 4.10
CA TRP A 322 -4.99 12.65 4.00
C TRP A 322 -6.36 13.19 3.60
N ASP A 323 -6.96 12.69 2.51
CA ASP A 323 -8.28 13.13 2.03
C ASP A 323 -9.38 12.86 3.07
N THR A 324 -9.28 11.73 3.78
CA THR A 324 -10.20 11.36 4.87
C THR A 324 -10.10 12.36 6.02
N GLU A 325 -8.89 12.77 6.41
CA GLU A 325 -8.68 13.74 7.49
C GLU A 325 -9.22 15.14 7.13
N ILE A 326 -9.03 15.57 5.87
CA ILE A 326 -9.61 16.82 5.36
C ILE A 326 -11.15 16.75 5.44
N LYS A 327 -11.74 15.69 4.91
CA LYS A 327 -13.20 15.49 4.90
C LYS A 327 -13.78 15.42 6.32
N ARG A 328 -13.18 14.64 7.22
CA ARG A 328 -13.65 14.49 8.62
C ARG A 328 -13.62 15.82 9.36
N ALA A 329 -12.53 16.57 9.25
CA ALA A 329 -12.40 17.87 9.91
C ALA A 329 -13.46 18.88 9.42
N GLN A 330 -13.76 18.90 8.13
CA GLN A 330 -14.78 19.77 7.55
C GLN A 330 -16.19 19.39 8.01
N ILE A 331 -16.56 18.11 7.93
CA ILE A 331 -17.88 17.62 8.35
C ILE A 331 -18.10 17.87 9.84
N ALA A 332 -17.08 17.65 10.67
CA ALA A 332 -17.15 17.85 12.11
C ALA A 332 -17.07 19.33 12.54
N GLY A 333 -16.85 20.27 11.60
CA GLY A 333 -16.73 21.69 11.90
C GLY A 333 -15.53 22.02 12.81
N HIS A 334 -14.43 21.27 12.70
CA HIS A 334 -13.24 21.51 13.51
C HIS A 334 -12.56 22.84 13.13
N PRO A 335 -11.91 23.53 14.10
CA PRO A 335 -11.24 24.81 13.85
C PRO A 335 -10.00 24.70 12.93
N GLY A 336 -9.55 23.47 12.64
CA GLY A 336 -8.46 23.23 11.71
C GLY A 336 -8.24 21.74 11.45
N TYR A 337 -7.30 21.46 10.55
CA TYR A 337 -6.94 20.09 10.15
C TYR A 337 -5.88 19.47 11.08
N PRO A 338 -5.97 18.18 11.42
CA PRO A 338 -4.92 17.49 12.17
C PRO A 338 -3.65 17.24 11.33
N VAL A 339 -3.78 17.34 10.01
CA VAL A 339 -2.72 17.15 9.01
C VAL A 339 -2.30 18.48 8.36
N PHE A 340 -1.12 18.49 7.76
CA PHE A 340 -0.71 19.57 6.86
C PHE A 340 -1.55 19.56 5.58
N THR A 341 -1.84 20.73 5.01
CA THR A 341 -2.67 20.88 3.80
C THR A 341 -1.86 21.05 2.52
N THR A 342 -0.53 21.09 2.61
CA THR A 342 0.36 21.09 1.45
C THR A 342 1.33 19.93 1.52
N LYS A 343 1.62 19.31 0.37
CA LYS A 343 2.57 18.21 0.28
C LYS A 343 3.98 18.64 0.70
N ALA A 344 4.40 19.86 0.39
CA ALA A 344 5.70 20.40 0.79
C ALA A 344 5.85 20.53 2.31
N SER A 345 4.78 20.90 3.03
CA SER A 345 4.80 20.91 4.51
C SER A 345 4.97 19.51 5.09
N THR A 346 4.33 18.50 4.51
CA THR A 346 4.53 17.09 4.90
C THR A 346 5.96 16.62 4.61
N ASP A 347 6.53 17.00 3.47
CA ASP A 347 7.93 16.68 3.16
C ASP A 347 8.88 17.33 4.18
N LEU A 348 8.64 18.60 4.52
CA LEU A 348 9.44 19.31 5.52
C LEU A 348 9.31 18.68 6.91
N SER A 349 8.11 18.23 7.30
CA SER A 349 7.91 17.58 8.60
C SER A 349 8.46 16.16 8.67
N TYR A 350 8.72 15.52 7.53
CA TYR A 350 9.33 14.19 7.46
C TYR A 350 10.86 14.26 7.65
N LEU A 351 11.48 15.37 7.23
CA LEU A 351 12.89 15.69 7.43
C LEU A 351 13.14 16.22 8.85
#